data_AF-A0A2A9EIY5-F1
#
_entry.id   AF-A0A2A9EIY5-F1
#
_cell.length_a   1.000
_cell.length_b   1.000
_cell.length_c   1.000
_cell.angle_alpha   90.00
_cell.angle_beta   90.00
_cell.angle_gamma   90.00
#
_symmetry.space_group_name_H-M   'P 1'
#
loop_
_entity.id
_entity.type
_entity.pdbx_description
1 polymer ?
#
loop_
_entity_poly.entity_id
_entity_poly.type
_entity_poly.pdbx_seq_one_letter_code
_entity_poly.pdbx_strand_id
1 'polypeptide(L)'
;MTAHTTDVPEPAAHSYRCEHCDDSVPHEHLDVKALVESSRDRARARATRMAVVGAAALVATAVLASVVDGPALALAAVGLSALGWVLVTALALVVAGAARRRTSDARAVVAAALTSAGLTPLAALLVALLAGGWTGALVAGATWLAAGAVTALVRARTWGTLLLTPGEAGENARARAVAERGADRPGELRRWLVQGLLVAAAVALLSVVPATVIVLVPLAVVVAARTAAVSR
;
A
#
# COMPACT_ATOMS: atom_id res chain seq x y z
N MET A 1 -29.78 45.34 -42.06
CA MET A 1 -30.48 44.40 -41.16
C MET A 1 -30.11 42.99 -41.56
N THR A 2 -29.29 42.33 -40.75
CA THR A 2 -29.03 40.88 -40.82
C THR A 2 -28.73 40.43 -39.40
N ALA A 3 -29.58 39.57 -38.87
CA ALA A 3 -29.57 39.14 -37.48
C ALA A 3 -28.49 38.07 -37.28
N HIS A 4 -27.67 38.23 -36.23
CA HIS A 4 -26.84 37.18 -35.67
C HIS A 4 -27.73 36.30 -34.78
N THR A 5 -28.02 35.08 -35.22
CA THR A 5 -28.58 34.03 -34.35
C THR A 5 -27.41 33.20 -33.81
N THR A 6 -27.01 33.50 -32.58
CA THR A 6 -26.14 32.65 -31.77
C THR A 6 -27.00 31.95 -30.72
N ASP A 7 -27.62 30.84 -31.09
CA ASP A 7 -28.18 29.90 -30.12
C ASP A 7 -27.10 28.89 -29.75
N VAL A 8 -26.29 29.25 -28.75
CA VAL A 8 -25.46 28.29 -28.02
C VAL A 8 -26.30 27.79 -26.85
N PRO A 9 -26.48 26.47 -26.67
CA PRO A 9 -27.29 25.94 -25.58
C PRO A 9 -26.70 26.34 -24.23
N GLU A 10 -27.53 26.98 -23.41
CA GLU A 10 -27.22 27.46 -22.07
C GLU A 10 -26.87 26.27 -21.14
N PRO A 11 -25.66 26.21 -20.57
CA PRO A 11 -25.34 25.17 -19.59
C PRO A 11 -26.13 25.42 -18.30
N ALA A 12 -26.75 24.36 -17.77
CA ALA A 12 -27.68 24.40 -16.65
C ALA A 12 -27.19 25.26 -15.46
N ALA A 13 -28.00 26.28 -15.15
CA ALA A 13 -27.75 27.31 -14.15
C ALA A 13 -27.95 26.81 -12.70
N HIS A 14 -27.00 26.01 -12.20
CA HIS A 14 -26.79 25.88 -10.76
C HIS A 14 -25.32 26.17 -10.43
N SER A 15 -24.85 27.35 -10.86
CA SER A 15 -23.62 27.94 -10.35
C SER A 15 -23.89 28.42 -8.92
N TYR A 16 -23.32 27.75 -7.93
CA TYR A 16 -23.17 28.30 -6.59
C TYR A 16 -22.31 29.56 -6.68
N ARG A 17 -22.94 30.73 -6.91
CA ARG A 17 -22.25 32.03 -6.88
C ARG A 17 -21.82 32.30 -5.45
N CYS A 18 -20.51 32.38 -5.23
CA CYS A 18 -19.98 32.84 -3.97
C CYS A 18 -20.12 34.37 -3.92
N GLU A 19 -20.91 34.90 -2.98
CA GLU A 19 -21.12 36.35 -2.78
C GLU A 19 -19.83 37.16 -2.55
N HIS A 20 -18.68 36.50 -2.42
CA HIS A 20 -17.37 37.12 -2.14
C HIS A 20 -16.32 36.83 -3.22
N CYS A 21 -16.68 36.19 -4.33
CA CYS A 21 -15.76 35.97 -5.44
C CYS A 21 -15.99 37.04 -6.54
N ASP A 22 -14.91 37.66 -7.00
CA ASP A 22 -14.95 38.55 -8.15
C ASP A 22 -15.14 37.70 -9.43
N ASP A 23 -16.31 37.85 -10.05
CA ASP A 23 -16.71 37.15 -11.28
C ASP A 23 -15.89 37.61 -12.51
N SER A 24 -15.02 38.62 -12.37
CA SER A 24 -14.15 39.12 -13.45
C SER A 24 -13.08 38.11 -13.90
N VAL A 25 -12.75 37.11 -13.06
CA VAL A 25 -11.79 36.06 -13.38
C VAL A 25 -12.52 34.72 -13.54
N PRO A 26 -12.50 34.08 -14.72
CA PRO A 26 -13.10 32.77 -14.90
C PRO A 26 -12.37 31.76 -14.01
N HIS A 27 -13.05 31.28 -12.97
CA HIS A 27 -12.56 30.23 -12.08
C HIS A 27 -13.56 29.07 -12.03
N GLU A 28 -13.03 27.85 -12.07
CA GLU A 28 -13.82 26.64 -11.94
C GLU A 28 -14.16 26.43 -10.45
N HIS A 29 -15.44 26.49 -10.08
CA HIS A 29 -15.89 26.13 -8.74
C HIS A 29 -15.69 24.62 -8.54
N LEU A 30 -14.55 24.25 -7.96
CA LEU A 30 -14.28 22.87 -7.58
C LEU A 30 -15.13 22.51 -6.36
N ASP A 31 -15.99 21.51 -6.52
CA ASP A 31 -16.66 20.87 -5.39
C ASP A 31 -15.64 20.06 -4.58
N VAL A 32 -14.98 20.75 -3.64
CA VAL A 32 -13.98 20.15 -2.75
C VAL A 32 -14.57 19.01 -1.95
N LYS A 33 -15.86 19.08 -1.58
CA LYS A 33 -16.52 18.01 -0.81
C LYS A 33 -16.61 16.74 -1.65
N ALA A 34 -17.11 16.83 -2.88
CA ALA A 34 -17.15 15.68 -3.80
C ALA A 34 -15.75 15.10 -4.08
N LEU A 35 -14.72 15.96 -4.21
CA LEU A 35 -13.33 15.51 -4.38
C LEU A 35 -12.79 14.77 -3.15
N VAL A 36 -13.10 15.23 -1.94
CA VAL A 36 -12.70 14.59 -0.68
C VAL A 36 -13.42 13.25 -0.51
N GLU A 37 -14.73 13.20 -0.78
CA GLU A 37 -15.54 11.97 -0.72
C GLU A 37 -15.04 10.93 -1.73
N SER A 38 -14.83 11.32 -2.99
CA SER A 38 -14.27 10.43 -4.00
C SER A 38 -12.87 9.92 -3.66
N SER A 39 -12.02 10.75 -3.03
CA SER A 39 -10.70 10.33 -2.53
C SER A 39 -10.82 9.25 -1.44
N ARG A 40 -11.74 9.44 -0.48
CA ARG A 40 -12.02 8.48 0.59
C ARG A 40 -12.53 7.15 0.02
N ASP A 41 -13.45 7.20 -0.93
CA ASP A 41 -14.05 6.00 -1.52
C ASP A 41 -13.07 5.25 -2.41
N ARG A 42 -12.19 5.95 -3.15
CA ARG A 42 -11.08 5.31 -3.87
C ARG A 42 -10.11 4.60 -2.92
N ALA A 43 -9.77 5.21 -1.78
CA ALA A 43 -8.91 4.59 -0.78
C ALA A 43 -9.55 3.33 -0.18
N ARG A 44 -10.85 3.39 0.14
CA ARG A 44 -11.64 2.25 0.64
C ARG A 44 -11.75 1.14 -0.38
N ALA A 45 -12.19 1.44 -1.59
CA ALA A 45 -12.35 0.46 -2.67
C ALA A 45 -11.03 -0.28 -2.94
N ARG A 46 -9.91 0.45 -2.95
CA ARG A 46 -8.57 -0.14 -3.09
C ARG A 46 -8.24 -1.08 -1.94
N ALA A 47 -8.42 -0.64 -0.69
CA ALA A 47 -8.14 -1.45 0.48
C ALA A 47 -9.03 -2.70 0.53
N THR A 48 -10.31 -2.58 0.19
CA THR A 48 -11.25 -3.70 0.09
C THR A 48 -10.82 -4.69 -1.00
N ARG A 49 -10.45 -4.22 -2.20
CA ARG A 49 -9.94 -5.09 -3.27
C ARG A 49 -8.68 -5.85 -2.82
N MET A 50 -7.72 -5.17 -2.20
CA MET A 50 -6.52 -5.81 -1.67
C MET A 50 -6.87 -6.84 -0.58
N ALA A 51 -7.83 -6.53 0.30
CA ALA A 51 -8.28 -7.45 1.34
C ALA A 51 -8.94 -8.70 0.76
N VAL A 52 -9.85 -8.54 -0.22
CA VAL A 52 -10.50 -9.66 -0.88
C VAL A 52 -9.49 -10.53 -1.61
N VAL A 53 -8.59 -9.93 -2.41
CA VAL A 53 -7.57 -10.68 -3.16
C VAL A 53 -6.58 -11.36 -2.22
N GLY A 54 -6.11 -10.67 -1.18
CA GLY A 54 -5.17 -11.21 -0.21
C GLY A 54 -5.77 -12.34 0.62
N ALA A 55 -7.01 -12.18 1.09
CA ALA A 55 -7.72 -13.23 1.82
C ALA A 55 -8.03 -14.44 0.93
N ALA A 56 -8.49 -14.22 -0.31
CA ALA A 56 -8.74 -15.31 -1.26
C ALA A 56 -7.46 -16.08 -1.58
N ALA A 57 -6.35 -15.40 -1.82
CA ALA A 57 -5.05 -16.03 -2.05
C ALA A 57 -4.60 -16.83 -0.83
N LEU A 58 -4.73 -16.28 0.39
CA LEU A 58 -4.33 -16.95 1.62
C LEU A 58 -5.17 -18.20 1.89
N VAL A 59 -6.50 -18.12 1.73
CA VAL A 59 -7.38 -19.28 1.89
C VAL A 59 -7.07 -20.34 0.83
N ALA A 60 -6.91 -19.96 -0.43
CA ALA A 60 -6.61 -20.91 -1.50
C ALA A 60 -5.28 -21.64 -1.27
N THR A 61 -4.21 -20.92 -0.90
CA THR A 61 -2.91 -21.55 -0.64
C THR A 61 -2.88 -22.35 0.65
N ALA A 62 -3.59 -21.92 1.70
CA ALA A 62 -3.70 -22.67 2.95
C ALA A 62 -4.51 -23.98 2.76
N VAL A 63 -5.59 -23.95 1.99
CA VAL A 63 -6.35 -25.16 1.63
C VAL A 63 -5.48 -26.09 0.80
N LEU A 64 -4.78 -25.58 -0.22
CA LEU A 64 -3.87 -26.37 -1.04
C LEU A 64 -2.77 -27.03 -0.19
N ALA A 65 -2.10 -26.27 0.67
CA ALA A 65 -1.08 -26.80 1.58
C ALA A 65 -1.67 -27.81 2.56
N SER A 66 -2.90 -27.60 3.05
CA SER A 66 -3.57 -28.53 3.95
C SER A 66 -3.87 -29.88 3.26
N VAL A 67 -4.16 -29.87 1.96
CA VAL A 67 -4.40 -31.09 1.17
C VAL A 67 -3.10 -31.81 0.83
N VAL A 68 -2.02 -31.07 0.55
CA VAL A 68 -0.73 -31.64 0.09
C VAL A 68 0.13 -32.11 1.27
N ASP A 69 0.31 -31.26 2.29
CA ASP A 69 1.25 -31.48 3.40
C ASP A 69 0.54 -31.74 4.75
N GLY A 70 -0.77 -31.53 4.79
CA GLY A 70 -1.58 -31.69 5.99
C GLY A 70 -1.86 -30.37 6.72
N PRO A 71 -2.95 -30.31 7.52
CA PRO A 71 -3.43 -29.06 8.12
C PRO A 71 -2.46 -28.49 9.16
N ALA A 72 -1.70 -29.33 9.87
CA ALA A 72 -0.75 -28.88 10.87
C ALA A 72 0.40 -28.05 10.25
N LEU A 73 0.98 -28.53 9.15
CA LEU A 73 2.05 -27.82 8.44
C LEU A 73 1.53 -26.55 7.76
N ALA A 74 0.33 -26.60 7.17
CA ALA A 74 -0.30 -25.41 6.60
C ALA A 74 -0.52 -24.31 7.65
N LEU A 75 -1.05 -24.66 8.82
CA LEU A 75 -1.25 -23.72 9.94
C LEU A 75 0.07 -23.19 10.48
N ALA A 76 1.10 -24.04 10.61
CA ALA A 76 2.43 -23.62 11.01
C ALA A 76 3.03 -22.62 10.01
N ALA A 77 2.89 -22.87 8.71
CA ALA A 77 3.37 -21.96 7.65
C ALA A 77 2.68 -20.59 7.72
N VAL A 78 1.35 -20.56 7.90
CA VAL A 78 0.59 -19.31 8.09
C VAL A 78 1.08 -18.58 9.35
N GLY A 79 1.17 -19.29 10.48
CA GLY A 79 1.57 -18.72 11.77
C GLY A 79 2.98 -18.13 11.75
N LEU A 80 3.94 -18.87 11.20
CA LEU A 80 5.33 -18.41 11.07
C LEU A 80 5.47 -17.23 10.11
N SER A 81 4.74 -17.26 8.98
CA SER A 81 4.75 -16.17 8.02
C SER A 81 4.15 -14.89 8.60
N ALA A 82 3.04 -15.03 9.34
CA ALA A 82 2.40 -13.91 10.03
C ALA A 82 3.32 -13.34 11.12
N LEU A 83 3.96 -14.19 11.93
CA LEU A 83 4.91 -13.77 12.95
C LEU A 83 6.12 -13.05 12.33
N GLY A 84 6.70 -13.60 11.27
CA GLY A 84 7.80 -12.97 10.54
C GLY A 84 7.42 -11.58 10.03
N TRP A 85 6.23 -11.44 9.44
CA TRP A 85 5.71 -10.15 8.98
C TRP A 85 5.54 -9.15 10.14
N VAL A 86 4.98 -9.58 11.27
CA VAL A 86 4.79 -8.75 12.46
C VAL A 86 6.14 -8.25 12.99
N LEU A 87 7.13 -9.13 13.11
CA LEU A 87 8.47 -8.77 13.59
C LEU A 87 9.17 -7.77 12.67
N VAL A 88 9.15 -8.02 11.35
CA VAL A 88 9.73 -7.12 10.34
C VAL A 88 9.06 -5.75 10.41
N THR A 89 7.73 -5.71 10.52
CA THR A 89 6.96 -4.46 10.57
C THR A 89 7.20 -3.71 11.88
N ALA A 90 7.17 -4.40 13.02
CA ALA A 90 7.43 -3.80 14.32
C ALA A 90 8.83 -3.17 14.39
N LEU A 91 9.86 -3.88 13.93
CA LEU A 91 11.22 -3.38 13.95
C LEU A 91 11.39 -2.18 13.00
N ALA A 92 10.77 -2.21 11.82
CA ALA A 92 10.77 -1.06 10.92
C ALA A 92 10.06 0.16 11.52
N LEU A 93 8.97 -0.04 12.26
CA LEU A 93 8.28 1.04 12.98
C LEU A 93 9.13 1.61 14.12
N VAL A 94 9.85 0.76 14.87
CA VAL A 94 10.80 1.20 15.89
C VAL A 94 11.92 2.04 15.27
N VAL A 95 12.50 1.58 14.16
CA VAL A 95 13.53 2.34 13.43
C VAL A 95 12.97 3.65 12.90
N ALA A 96 11.75 3.66 12.34
CA ALA A 96 11.08 4.88 11.90
C ALA A 96 10.93 5.87 13.06
N GLY A 97 10.41 5.41 14.21
CA GLY A 97 10.20 6.24 15.40
C GLY A 97 11.50 6.81 15.95
N ALA A 98 12.57 6.00 16.01
CA ALA A 98 13.88 6.45 16.43
C ALA A 98 14.51 7.45 15.45
N ALA A 99 14.38 7.21 14.14
CA ALA A 99 14.90 8.08 13.10
C ALA A 99 14.17 9.42 13.02
N ARG A 100 12.84 9.46 13.22
CA ARG A 100 12.05 10.70 13.25
C ARG A 100 12.49 11.65 14.37
N ARG A 101 12.96 11.12 15.50
CA ARG A 101 13.48 11.95 16.60
C ARG A 101 14.79 12.67 16.27
N ARG A 102 15.50 12.22 15.22
CA ARG A 102 16.85 12.70 14.88
C ARG A 102 16.96 13.29 13.46
N THR A 103 15.97 13.04 12.61
CA THR A 103 16.02 13.34 11.16
C THR A 103 14.62 13.68 10.63
N SER A 104 14.53 14.09 9.36
CA SER A 104 13.24 14.37 8.70
C SER A 104 12.38 13.12 8.47
N ASP A 105 11.07 13.29 8.40
CA ASP A 105 10.10 12.20 8.15
C ASP A 105 10.44 11.38 6.90
N ALA A 106 10.88 12.03 5.82
CA ALA A 106 11.28 11.34 4.59
C ALA A 106 12.46 10.38 4.82
N ARG A 107 13.47 10.80 5.59
CA ARG A 107 14.63 9.95 5.92
C ARG A 107 14.22 8.81 6.86
N ALA A 108 13.32 9.07 7.80
CA ALA A 108 12.80 8.03 8.68
C ALA A 108 12.00 6.96 7.92
N VAL A 109 11.20 7.35 6.93
CA VAL A 109 10.48 6.41 6.05
C VAL A 109 11.45 5.58 5.21
N VAL A 110 12.50 6.19 4.65
CA VAL A 110 13.54 5.47 3.90
C VAL A 110 14.26 4.47 4.81
N ALA A 111 14.66 4.88 6.01
CA ALA A 111 15.33 4.01 6.97
C ALA A 111 14.46 2.79 7.32
N ALA A 112 13.18 3.01 7.63
CA ALA A 112 12.22 1.95 7.90
C ALA A 112 12.04 1.00 6.71
N ALA A 113 11.95 1.54 5.50
CA ALA A 113 11.84 0.74 4.27
C ALA A 113 13.08 -0.13 4.03
N LEU A 114 14.29 0.41 4.24
CA LEU A 114 15.54 -0.34 4.15
C LEU A 114 15.63 -1.43 5.22
N THR A 115 15.22 -1.13 6.45
CA THR A 115 15.12 -2.11 7.53
C THR A 115 14.17 -3.24 7.16
N SER A 116 12.95 -2.93 6.70
CA SER A 116 12.00 -3.95 6.25
C SER A 116 12.57 -4.80 5.12
N ALA A 117 13.21 -4.16 4.13
CA ALA A 117 13.81 -4.84 2.98
C ALA A 117 14.94 -5.80 3.40
N GLY A 118 15.81 -5.39 4.34
CA GLY A 118 16.89 -6.23 4.84
C GLY A 118 16.42 -7.39 5.72
N LEU A 119 15.32 -7.22 6.47
CA LEU A 119 14.79 -8.25 7.36
C LEU A 119 13.86 -9.25 6.67
N THR A 120 13.21 -8.87 5.57
CA THR A 120 12.27 -9.73 4.85
C THR A 120 12.90 -11.07 4.41
N PRO A 121 14.13 -11.12 3.86
CA PRO A 121 14.80 -12.39 3.55
C PRO A 121 15.07 -13.27 4.78
N LEU A 122 15.31 -12.68 5.95
CA LEU A 122 15.50 -13.45 7.20
C LEU A 122 14.19 -14.08 7.67
N ALA A 123 13.08 -13.35 7.58
CA ALA A 123 11.75 -13.90 7.84
C ALA A 123 11.40 -15.01 6.84
N ALA A 124 11.74 -14.82 5.56
CA ALA A 124 11.55 -15.84 4.52
C ALA A 124 12.39 -17.10 4.80
N LEU A 125 13.64 -16.95 5.26
CA LEU A 125 14.49 -18.07 5.66
C LEU A 125 13.87 -18.86 6.82
N LEU A 126 13.36 -18.17 7.84
CA LEU A 126 12.72 -18.83 8.99
C LEU A 126 11.55 -19.71 8.54
N VAL A 127 10.71 -19.22 7.63
CA VAL A 127 9.59 -19.99 7.07
C VAL A 127 10.11 -21.14 6.21
N ALA A 128 11.13 -20.90 5.37
CA ALA A 128 11.71 -21.94 4.53
C ALA A 128 12.29 -23.11 5.34
N LEU A 129 12.94 -22.83 6.47
CA LEU A 129 13.54 -23.85 7.34
C LEU A 129 12.51 -24.67 8.12
N LEU A 130 11.39 -24.06 8.50
CA LEU A 130 10.43 -24.67 9.43
C LEU A 130 9.15 -25.20 8.75
N ALA A 131 8.73 -24.60 7.64
CA ALA A 131 7.54 -25.01 6.89
C ALA A 131 7.90 -25.66 5.55
N GLY A 132 9.06 -25.34 4.97
CA GLY A 132 9.62 -26.01 3.78
C GLY A 132 8.75 -25.99 2.52
N GLY A 133 9.35 -26.41 1.41
CA GLY A 133 8.61 -26.74 0.19
C GLY A 133 7.98 -25.56 -0.56
N TRP A 134 7.42 -25.89 -1.73
CA TRP A 134 6.78 -24.92 -2.62
C TRP A 134 5.42 -24.45 -2.10
N THR A 135 4.69 -25.30 -1.38
CA THR A 135 3.42 -24.97 -0.70
C THR A 135 3.65 -23.96 0.42
N GLY A 136 4.68 -24.16 1.25
CA GLY A 136 5.09 -23.21 2.28
C GLY A 136 5.45 -21.84 1.70
N ALA A 137 6.14 -21.82 0.55
CA ALA A 137 6.44 -20.60 -0.19
C ALA A 137 5.19 -19.85 -0.67
N LEU A 138 4.20 -20.56 -1.21
CA LEU A 138 2.92 -19.97 -1.63
C LEU A 138 2.14 -19.40 -0.44
N VAL A 139 2.07 -20.14 0.67
CA VAL A 139 1.43 -19.69 1.91
C VAL A 139 2.12 -18.43 2.45
N ALA A 140 3.45 -18.39 2.44
CA ALA A 140 4.22 -17.23 2.88
C ALA A 140 3.93 -15.98 2.04
N GLY A 141 3.96 -16.11 0.71
CA GLY A 141 3.62 -15.01 -0.20
C GLY A 141 2.19 -14.51 -0.01
N ALA A 142 1.22 -15.43 0.11
CA ALA A 142 -0.18 -15.07 0.33
C ALA A 142 -0.42 -14.43 1.70
N THR A 143 0.28 -14.90 2.76
CA THR A 143 0.25 -14.29 4.08
C THR A 143 0.77 -12.86 4.03
N TRP A 144 1.86 -12.62 3.30
CA TRP A 144 2.43 -11.29 3.11
C TRP A 144 1.48 -10.34 2.37
N LEU A 145 0.75 -10.85 1.37
CA LEU A 145 -0.30 -10.10 0.68
C LEU A 145 -1.44 -9.74 1.64
N ALA A 146 -1.97 -10.71 2.38
CA ALA A 146 -3.05 -10.50 3.34
C ALA A 146 -2.65 -9.47 4.42
N ALA A 147 -1.45 -9.56 4.97
CA ALA A 147 -0.94 -8.59 5.93
C ALA A 147 -0.75 -7.20 5.30
N GLY A 148 -0.25 -7.13 4.06
CA GLY A 148 -0.21 -5.89 3.29
C GLY A 148 -1.59 -5.26 3.08
N ALA A 149 -2.63 -6.08 2.85
CA ALA A 149 -4.00 -5.60 2.74
C ALA A 149 -4.54 -5.05 4.08
N VAL A 150 -4.19 -5.64 5.22
CA VAL A 150 -4.49 -5.07 6.54
C VAL A 150 -3.89 -3.67 6.68
N THR A 151 -2.64 -3.47 6.27
CA THR A 151 -2.03 -2.12 6.30
C THR A 151 -2.74 -1.13 5.37
N ALA A 152 -3.26 -1.59 4.23
CA ALA A 152 -4.04 -0.75 3.32
C ALA A 152 -5.39 -0.35 3.94
N LEU A 153 -6.04 -1.25 4.67
CA LEU A 153 -7.27 -0.94 5.42
C LEU A 153 -7.01 0.08 6.53
N VAL A 154 -5.94 -0.10 7.31
CA VAL A 154 -5.53 0.87 8.34
C VAL A 154 -5.26 2.23 7.69
N ARG A 155 -4.47 2.26 6.60
CA ARG A 155 -4.17 3.50 5.86
C ARG A 155 -5.43 4.17 5.33
N ALA A 156 -6.38 3.42 4.77
CA ALA A 156 -7.63 3.97 4.26
C ALA A 156 -8.49 4.57 5.39
N ARG A 157 -8.52 3.93 6.56
CA ARG A 157 -9.19 4.46 7.76
C ARG A 157 -8.52 5.74 8.25
N THR A 158 -7.20 5.72 8.46
CA THR A 158 -6.43 6.88 8.90
C THR A 158 -6.56 8.04 7.92
N TRP A 159 -6.54 7.78 6.61
CA TRP A 159 -6.76 8.80 5.59
C TRP A 159 -8.16 9.41 5.70
N GLY A 160 -9.19 8.58 5.85
CA GLY A 160 -10.55 9.06 6.07
C GLY A 160 -10.68 9.93 7.33
N THR A 161 -10.02 9.56 8.43
CA THR A 161 -9.99 10.36 9.66
C THR A 161 -9.26 11.70 9.44
N LEU A 162 -8.09 11.69 8.80
CA LEU A 162 -7.31 12.90 8.51
C LEU A 162 -8.08 13.91 7.66
N LEU A 163 -8.81 13.45 6.64
CA LEU A 163 -9.62 14.32 5.79
C LEU A 163 -10.73 15.06 6.55
N LEU A 164 -11.26 14.44 7.62
CA LEU A 164 -12.32 14.98 8.47
C LEU A 164 -11.78 15.74 9.68
N THR A 165 -10.47 15.74 9.92
CA THR A 165 -9.88 16.42 11.06
C THR A 165 -9.91 17.94 10.83
N PRO A 166 -10.33 18.75 11.81
CA PRO A 166 -10.22 20.21 11.72
C PRO A 166 -8.75 20.68 11.89
N GLY A 167 -8.45 21.87 11.37
CA GLY A 167 -7.12 22.47 11.45
C GLY A 167 -6.15 22.08 10.34
N GLU A 168 -4.89 22.53 10.47
CA GLU A 168 -3.85 22.47 9.44
C GLU A 168 -3.62 21.05 8.88
N ALA A 169 -3.63 20.03 9.75
CA ALA A 169 -3.42 18.64 9.33
C ALA A 169 -4.50 18.15 8.36
N GLY A 170 -5.76 18.52 8.61
CA GLY A 170 -6.87 18.18 7.73
C GLY A 170 -6.89 19.02 6.46
N GLU A 171 -6.52 20.30 6.55
CA GLU A 171 -6.38 21.18 5.39
C GLU A 171 -5.31 20.67 4.42
N ASN A 172 -4.15 20.27 4.94
CA ASN A 172 -3.09 19.64 4.15
C ASN A 172 -3.53 18.32 3.51
N ALA A 173 -4.31 17.50 4.22
CA ALA A 173 -4.86 16.27 3.68
C ALA A 173 -5.88 16.53 2.56
N ARG A 174 -6.76 17.53 2.73
CA ARG A 174 -7.74 17.95 1.72
C ARG A 174 -7.06 18.56 0.49
N ALA A 175 -6.08 19.44 0.70
CA ALA A 175 -5.26 20.01 -0.37
C ALA A 175 -4.56 18.92 -1.19
N ARG A 176 -4.01 17.90 -0.51
CA ARG A 176 -3.43 16.73 -1.17
C ARG A 176 -4.47 15.90 -1.93
N ALA A 177 -5.67 15.70 -1.37
CA ALA A 177 -6.73 14.99 -2.08
C ALA A 177 -7.16 15.71 -3.37
N VAL A 178 -7.19 17.04 -3.35
CA VAL A 178 -7.46 17.87 -4.53
C VAL A 178 -6.29 17.82 -5.52
N ALA A 179 -5.05 17.89 -5.05
CA ALA A 179 -3.86 17.79 -5.91
C ALA A 179 -3.74 16.42 -6.59
N GLU A 180 -4.20 15.36 -5.94
CA GLU A 180 -4.22 14.00 -6.49
C GLU A 180 -5.51 13.70 -7.29
N ARG A 181 -6.34 14.72 -7.61
CA ARG A 181 -7.55 14.53 -8.42
C ARG A 181 -7.20 13.96 -9.80
N GLY A 182 -7.88 12.89 -10.21
CA GLY A 182 -7.64 12.22 -11.49
C GLY A 182 -6.37 11.35 -11.54
N ALA A 183 -5.56 11.31 -10.48
CA ALA A 183 -4.41 10.40 -10.40
C ALA A 183 -4.89 8.98 -10.08
N ASP A 184 -5.31 8.23 -11.09
CA ASP A 184 -5.42 6.78 -10.96
C ASP A 184 -4.01 6.21 -10.77
N ARG A 185 -3.79 5.51 -9.65
CA ARG A 185 -2.51 4.85 -9.34
C ARG A 185 -2.62 3.32 -9.51
N PRO A 186 -2.87 2.79 -10.73
CA PRO A 186 -2.99 1.34 -10.95
C PRO A 186 -1.69 0.59 -10.58
N GLY A 187 -0.55 1.28 -10.56
CA GLY A 187 0.73 0.72 -10.16
C GLY A 187 0.82 0.29 -8.70
N GLU A 188 -0.08 0.72 -7.80
CA GLU A 188 -0.04 0.28 -6.40
C GLU A 188 -0.46 -1.17 -6.21
N LEU A 189 -1.57 -1.61 -6.83
CA LEU A 189 -2.03 -2.99 -6.74
C LEU A 189 -0.97 -3.93 -7.32
N ARG A 190 -0.39 -3.55 -8.47
CA ARG A 190 0.69 -4.30 -9.11
C ARG A 190 1.92 -4.41 -8.20
N ARG A 191 2.36 -3.31 -7.59
CA ARG A 191 3.51 -3.33 -6.66
C ARG A 191 3.26 -4.23 -5.46
N TRP A 192 2.05 -4.20 -4.89
CA TRP A 192 1.67 -5.09 -3.80
C TRP A 192 1.67 -6.57 -4.20
N LEU A 193 1.10 -6.92 -5.36
CA LEU A 193 1.14 -8.29 -5.89
C LEU A 193 2.58 -8.76 -6.13
N VAL A 194 3.43 -7.91 -6.71
CA VAL A 194 4.86 -8.20 -6.93
C VAL A 194 5.57 -8.46 -5.60
N GLN A 195 5.26 -7.71 -4.53
CA GLN A 195 5.85 -7.95 -3.21
C GLN A 195 5.51 -9.35 -2.68
N GLY A 196 4.24 -9.78 -2.78
CA GLY A 196 3.84 -11.14 -2.39
C GLY A 196 4.56 -12.22 -3.20
N LEU A 197 4.66 -12.01 -4.52
CA LEU A 197 5.38 -12.93 -5.42
C LEU A 197 6.87 -13.01 -5.08
N LEU A 198 7.51 -11.88 -4.80
CA LEU A 198 8.93 -11.83 -4.42
C LEU A 198 9.19 -12.55 -3.09
N VAL A 199 8.27 -12.44 -2.12
CA VAL A 199 8.38 -13.18 -0.86
C VAL A 199 8.23 -14.68 -1.10
N ALA A 200 7.25 -15.11 -1.89
CA ALA A 200 7.10 -16.53 -2.26
C ALA A 200 8.36 -17.05 -2.97
N ALA A 201 8.86 -16.32 -3.97
CA ALA A 201 10.08 -16.68 -4.68
C ALA A 201 11.30 -16.75 -3.75
N ALA A 202 11.44 -15.82 -2.81
CA ALA A 202 12.51 -15.85 -1.81
C ALA A 202 12.42 -17.08 -0.92
N VAL A 203 11.24 -17.41 -0.37
CA VAL A 203 11.05 -18.62 0.45
C VAL A 203 11.35 -19.89 -0.35
N ALA A 204 10.88 -19.97 -1.60
CA ALA A 204 11.15 -21.10 -2.48
C ALA A 204 12.66 -21.25 -2.74
N LEU A 205 13.35 -20.17 -3.12
CA LEU A 205 14.80 -20.19 -3.33
C LEU A 205 15.57 -20.60 -2.07
N LEU A 206 15.15 -20.09 -0.91
CA LEU A 206 15.78 -20.37 0.37
C LEU A 206 15.56 -21.80 0.86
N SER A 207 14.45 -22.42 0.46
CA SER A 207 14.19 -23.83 0.74
C SER A 207 15.13 -24.77 -0.03
N VAL A 208 15.65 -24.33 -1.18
CA VAL A 208 16.61 -25.10 -2.00
C VAL A 208 18.05 -24.77 -1.65
N VAL A 209 18.37 -23.49 -1.46
CA VAL A 209 19.73 -23.03 -1.21
C VAL A 209 19.74 -21.99 -0.08
N PRO A 210 19.84 -22.42 1.20
CA PRO A 210 19.83 -21.53 2.36
C PRO A 210 20.96 -20.47 2.32
N ALA A 211 22.09 -20.76 1.68
CA ALA A 211 23.19 -19.81 1.50
C ALA A 211 22.81 -18.55 0.68
N THR A 212 21.69 -18.57 -0.07
CA THR A 212 21.24 -17.43 -0.88
C THR A 212 20.83 -16.21 -0.05
N VAL A 213 20.56 -16.35 1.26
CA VAL A 213 20.31 -15.20 2.15
C VAL A 213 21.43 -14.17 2.10
N ILE A 214 22.69 -14.63 2.00
CA ILE A 214 23.88 -13.77 1.97
C ILE A 214 23.82 -12.80 0.79
N VAL A 215 23.19 -13.20 -0.32
CA VAL A 215 23.02 -12.38 -1.52
C VAL A 215 21.71 -11.60 -1.49
N LEU A 216 20.63 -12.22 -1.01
CA LEU A 216 19.29 -11.62 -1.02
C LEU A 216 19.16 -10.41 -0.10
N VAL A 217 19.78 -10.44 1.09
CA VAL A 217 19.76 -9.32 2.04
C VAL A 217 20.37 -8.04 1.43
N PRO A 218 21.64 -8.04 0.95
CA PRO A 218 22.22 -6.84 0.35
C PRO A 218 21.49 -6.42 -0.93
N LEU A 219 21.04 -7.36 -1.76
CA LEU A 219 20.28 -7.04 -2.97
C LEU A 219 18.95 -6.33 -2.65
N ALA A 220 18.20 -6.83 -1.65
CA ALA A 220 16.94 -6.21 -1.22
C ALA A 220 17.16 -4.78 -0.72
N VAL A 221 18.25 -4.55 0.02
CA VAL A 221 18.65 -3.21 0.47
C VAL A 221 18.98 -2.29 -0.72
N VAL A 222 19.74 -2.78 -1.71
CA VAL A 222 20.08 -2.01 -2.92
C VAL A 222 18.83 -1.63 -3.71
N VAL A 223 17.91 -2.57 -3.92
CA VAL A 223 16.64 -2.32 -4.65
C VAL A 223 15.78 -1.31 -3.89
N ALA A 224 15.67 -1.45 -2.56
CA ALA A 224 14.95 -0.49 -1.73
C ALA A 224 15.59 0.91 -1.77
N ALA A 225 16.92 1.00 -1.75
CA ALA A 225 17.63 2.26 -1.87
C ALA A 225 17.41 2.93 -3.23
N ARG A 226 17.48 2.16 -4.32
CA ARG A 226 17.24 2.66 -5.69
C ARG A 226 15.82 3.15 -5.89
N THR A 227 14.83 2.38 -5.41
CA THR A 227 13.42 2.78 -5.49
C THR A 227 13.10 4.03 -4.66
N ALA A 228 13.77 4.20 -3.52
CA ALA A 228 13.65 5.41 -2.70
C ALA A 228 14.34 6.65 -3.31
N ALA A 229 15.35 6.47 -4.17
CA ALA A 229 16.05 7.56 -4.84
C ALA A 229 15.28 8.13 -6.03
N VAL A 230 14.53 7.30 -6.76
CA VAL A 230 13.75 7.71 -7.96
C VAL A 230 12.47 8.50 -7.60
N SER A 231 12.05 8.48 -6.33
CA SER A 231 10.85 9.16 -5.85
C SER A 231 11.10 10.55 -5.23
N ARG A 232 12.31 11.11 -5.38
CA ARG A 232 12.64 12.50 -5.01
C ARG A 232 12.79 13.33 -6.27
#